data_AF-A0AA88V908-F1
#
_entry.id   AF-A0AA88V908-F1
#
_cell.length_a   1.000
_cell.length_b   1.000
_cell.length_c   1.000
_cell.angle_alpha   90.00
_cell.angle_beta   90.00
_cell.angle_gamma   90.00
#
_symmetry.space_group_name_H-M   'P 1'
#
loop_
_entity.id
_entity.type
_entity.pdbx_description
1 polymer ?
#
loop_
_entity_poly.entity_id
_entity_poly.type
_entity_poly.pdbx_seq_one_letter_code
_entity_poly.pdbx_strand_id
1 'polypeptide(L)'
;MGRANAKPELGNYTFDQEFARRELGSMIILHEYPLSIVDHVRFRRYSSTLQPLFKVPTRNTIKNDIIKIYDHERVQTMKLLEGIRSRVAITTDLGTSGNQKKGFMAVMSHFIDEDFVLQSRIL
;
A
#
# COMPACT_ATOMS: atom_id res chain seq x y z
N MET A 1 -42.10 10.40 11.29
CA MET A 1 -41.88 10.37 9.83
C MET A 1 -40.80 9.33 9.54
N GLY A 2 -41.19 8.10 9.20
CA GLY A 2 -40.25 7.00 8.96
C GLY A 2 -39.63 7.13 7.57
N ARG A 3 -38.28 7.14 7.50
CA ARG A 3 -37.57 7.05 6.22
C ARG A 3 -37.60 5.58 5.78
N ALA A 4 -38.32 5.31 4.69
CA ALA A 4 -38.20 4.05 3.97
C ALA A 4 -36.78 3.93 3.40
N ASN A 5 -36.05 2.90 3.82
CA ASN A 5 -34.77 2.54 3.22
C ASN A 5 -35.06 1.67 2.00
N ALA A 6 -35.10 2.29 0.81
CA ALA A 6 -35.07 1.52 -0.43
C ALA A 6 -33.72 0.83 -0.51
N LYS A 7 -33.70 -0.51 -0.45
CA LYS A 7 -32.50 -1.30 -0.72
C LYS A 7 -32.26 -1.26 -2.22
N PRO A 8 -31.13 -0.71 -2.71
CA PRO A 8 -30.80 -0.84 -4.11
C PRO A 8 -30.54 -2.33 -4.40
N GLU A 9 -31.25 -2.89 -5.37
CA GLU A 9 -30.97 -4.24 -5.85
C GLU A 9 -29.70 -4.18 -6.69
N LEU A 10 -28.58 -4.63 -6.11
CA LEU A 10 -27.36 -4.90 -6.86
C LEU A 10 -27.57 -6.19 -7.63
N GLY A 11 -27.29 -6.18 -8.94
CA GLY A 11 -27.10 -7.41 -9.73
C GLY A 11 -26.05 -8.32 -9.10
N ASN A 12 -25.88 -9.55 -9.61
CA ASN A 12 -24.98 -10.56 -9.05
C ASN A 12 -23.57 -10.01 -8.74
N TYR A 13 -23.35 -9.62 -7.48
CA TYR A 13 -22.08 -9.14 -6.96
C TYR A 13 -21.44 -10.27 -6.15
N THR A 14 -20.25 -10.68 -6.57
CA THR A 14 -19.42 -11.62 -5.81
C THR A 14 -18.36 -10.83 -5.07
N PHE A 15 -18.36 -10.95 -3.74
CA PHE A 15 -17.37 -10.31 -2.90
C PHE A 15 -16.01 -11.01 -3.02
N ASP A 16 -14.95 -10.23 -3.31
CA ASP A 16 -13.56 -10.70 -3.31
C ASP A 16 -12.83 -10.18 -2.05
N GLN A 17 -12.56 -11.11 -1.14
CA GLN A 17 -11.85 -10.86 0.12
C GLN A 17 -10.38 -10.50 -0.10
N GLU A 18 -9.71 -11.06 -1.11
CA GLU A 18 -8.30 -10.81 -1.38
C GLU A 18 -8.10 -9.42 -1.97
N PHE A 19 -8.97 -9.04 -2.90
CA PHE A 19 -9.00 -7.69 -3.44
C PHE A 19 -9.22 -6.64 -2.34
N ALA A 20 -10.23 -6.82 -1.47
CA ALA A 20 -10.48 -5.89 -0.37
C ALA A 20 -9.29 -5.78 0.61
N ARG A 21 -8.56 -6.87 0.86
CA ARG A 21 -7.34 -6.86 1.69
C ARG A 21 -6.21 -6.08 1.03
N ARG A 22 -6.03 -6.21 -0.28
CA ARG A 22 -5.03 -5.45 -1.04
C ARG A 22 -5.33 -3.94 -1.02
N GLU A 23 -6.59 -3.56 -1.17
CA GLU A 23 -7.02 -2.16 -1.05
C GLU A 23 -6.78 -1.60 0.36
N LEU A 24 -7.07 -2.39 1.41
CA LEU A 24 -6.73 -2.02 2.78
C LEU A 24 -5.21 -1.83 2.97
N GLY A 25 -4.39 -2.72 2.40
CA GLY A 25 -2.93 -2.59 2.42
C GLY A 25 -2.46 -1.30 1.73
N SER A 26 -3.02 -1.00 0.56
CA SER A 26 -2.72 0.21 -0.21
C SER A 26 -3.14 1.48 0.55
N MET A 27 -4.30 1.46 1.21
CA MET A 27 -4.76 2.56 2.07
C MET A 27 -3.80 2.81 3.23
N ILE A 28 -3.30 1.74 3.87
CA ILE A 28 -2.34 1.85 4.98
C ILE A 28 -1.02 2.46 4.51
N ILE A 29 -0.51 2.05 3.34
CA ILE A 29 0.72 2.59 2.76
C ILE A 29 0.54 4.07 2.39
N LEU A 30 -0.53 4.39 1.65
CA LEU A 30 -0.76 5.74 1.13
C LEU A 30 -0.97 6.78 2.23
N HIS A 31 -1.66 6.41 3.32
CA HIS A 31 -1.97 7.31 4.42
C HIS A 31 -1.09 7.10 5.66
N GLU A 32 -0.04 6.28 5.55
CA GLU A 32 0.89 5.95 6.62
C GLU A 32 0.19 5.52 7.92
N TYR A 33 -0.91 4.79 7.80
CA TYR A 33 -1.67 4.38 8.98
C TYR A 33 -0.87 3.38 9.83
N PRO A 34 -0.95 3.47 11.17
CA PRO A 34 -0.44 2.40 12.02
C PRO A 34 -1.11 1.07 11.68
N LEU A 35 -0.33 -0.02 11.63
CA LEU A 35 -0.88 -1.36 11.37
C LEU A 35 -1.97 -1.73 12.39
N SER A 36 -1.99 -1.12 13.58
CA SER A 36 -3.03 -1.30 14.60
C SER A 36 -4.42 -0.86 14.16
N ILE A 37 -4.59 -0.13 13.05
CA ILE A 37 -5.90 0.25 12.52
C ILE A 37 -6.83 -0.96 12.36
N VAL A 38 -6.29 -2.12 11.98
CA VAL A 38 -7.07 -3.35 11.80
C VAL A 38 -7.58 -3.96 13.12
N ASP A 39 -7.04 -3.52 14.26
CA ASP A 39 -7.48 -3.92 15.60
C ASP A 39 -8.48 -2.90 16.20
N HIS A 40 -8.63 -1.72 15.60
CA HIS A 40 -9.52 -0.69 16.12
C HIS A 40 -10.99 -1.13 16.03
N VAL A 41 -11.68 -1.16 17.17
CA VAL A 41 -13.08 -1.61 17.27
C VAL A 41 -14.00 -0.83 16.33
N ARG A 42 -13.81 0.48 16.21
CA ARG A 42 -14.61 1.33 15.32
C ARG A 42 -14.34 1.07 13.84
N PHE A 43 -13.08 0.82 13.46
CA PHE A 43 -12.74 0.43 12.10
C PHE A 43 -13.40 -0.91 11.73
N ARG A 44 -13.28 -1.92 12.59
CA ARG A 44 -13.92 -3.23 12.37
C ARG A 44 -15.44 -3.12 12.20
N ARG A 45 -16.11 -2.37 13.10
CA ARG A 45 -17.56 -2.13 13.00
C ARG A 45 -17.96 -1.40 11.73
N TYR A 46 -17.20 -0.38 11.34
CA TYR A 46 -17.41 0.35 10.10
C TYR A 46 -17.29 -0.58 8.89
N SER A 47 -16.20 -1.34 8.78
CA SER A 47 -15.98 -2.29 7.67
C SER A 47 -17.07 -3.36 7.59
N SER A 48 -17.48 -3.95 8.72
CA SER A 48 -18.57 -4.94 8.73
C SER A 48 -19.94 -4.37 8.35
N THR A 49 -20.16 -3.07 8.58
CA THR A 49 -21.41 -2.40 8.17
C THR A 49 -21.41 -2.16 6.66
N LEU A 50 -20.25 -1.87 6.06
CA LEU A 50 -20.10 -1.69 4.62
C LEU A 50 -20.16 -3.02 3.85
N GLN A 51 -19.46 -4.04 4.34
CA GLN A 51 -19.37 -5.34 3.70
C GLN A 51 -19.31 -6.45 4.76
N PRO A 52 -20.44 -7.10 5.10
CA PRO A 52 -20.50 -8.12 6.15
C PRO A 52 -19.61 -9.35 5.90
N LEU A 53 -19.30 -9.66 4.64
CA LEU A 53 -18.42 -10.79 4.30
C LEU A 53 -16.93 -10.46 4.47
N PHE A 54 -16.56 -9.19 4.64
CA PHE A 54 -15.16 -8.81 4.78
C PHE A 54 -14.64 -9.19 6.16
N LYS A 55 -13.67 -10.11 6.17
CA LYS A 55 -12.93 -10.48 7.38
C LYS A 55 -11.73 -9.57 7.52
N VAL A 56 -11.81 -8.60 8.43
CA VAL A 56 -10.68 -7.70 8.72
C VAL A 56 -9.44 -8.53 9.10
N PRO A 57 -8.30 -8.36 8.41
CA PRO A 57 -7.11 -9.17 8.65
C PRO A 57 -6.46 -8.84 10.00
N THR A 58 -5.59 -9.73 10.48
CA THR A 58 -4.74 -9.44 11.64
C THR A 58 -3.61 -8.50 11.26
N ARG A 59 -2.95 -7.88 12.26
CA ARG A 59 -1.72 -7.09 12.06
C ARG A 59 -0.63 -7.86 11.30
N ASN A 60 -0.45 -9.15 11.58
CA ASN A 60 0.57 -9.96 10.92
C ASN A 60 0.20 -10.23 9.46
N THR A 61 -1.08 -10.51 9.20
CA THR A 61 -1.61 -10.71 7.86
C THR A 61 -1.45 -9.46 7.00
N ILE A 62 -1.88 -8.30 7.50
CA ILE A 62 -1.78 -7.04 6.74
C ILE A 62 -0.33 -6.60 6.52
N LYS A 63 0.56 -6.87 7.49
CA LYS A 63 2.01 -6.68 7.32
C LYS A 63 2.54 -7.52 6.16
N ASN A 64 2.17 -8.80 6.09
CA ASN A 64 2.59 -9.68 5.00
C ASN A 64 2.01 -9.23 3.65
N ASP A 65 0.77 -8.74 3.63
CA ASP A 65 0.15 -8.19 2.42
C ASP A 65 0.90 -6.94 1.93
N ILE A 66 1.29 -6.04 2.84
CA ILE A 66 2.12 -4.87 2.53
C ILE A 66 3.49 -5.27 1.98
N ILE A 67 4.14 -6.28 2.58
CA ILE A 67 5.42 -6.80 2.06
C ILE A 67 5.26 -7.35 0.64
N LYS A 68 4.17 -8.06 0.34
CA LYS A 68 3.89 -8.54 -1.02
C LYS A 68 3.70 -7.41 -2.02
N ILE A 69 3.01 -6.34 -1.61
CA ILE A 69 2.87 -5.12 -2.44
C ILE A 69 4.27 -4.55 -2.72
N TYR A 70 5.10 -4.39 -1.68
CA TYR A 70 6.48 -3.93 -1.83
C TYR A 70 7.31 -4.82 -2.77
N ASP A 71 7.28 -6.14 -2.58
CA ASP A 71 8.03 -7.07 -3.42
C ASP A 71 7.59 -6.99 -4.89
N HIS A 72 6.30 -6.83 -5.14
CA HIS A 72 5.77 -6.60 -6.48
C HIS A 72 6.31 -5.30 -7.08
N GLU A 73 6.17 -4.17 -6.38
CA GLU A 73 6.63 -2.86 -6.85
C GLU A 73 8.15 -2.81 -7.03
N ARG A 74 8.92 -3.51 -6.17
CA ARG A 74 10.37 -3.66 -6.32
C ARG A 74 10.73 -4.36 -7.62
N VAL A 75 10.06 -5.47 -7.95
CA VAL A 75 10.29 -6.19 -9.21
C VAL A 75 9.96 -5.32 -10.42
N GLN A 76 8.86 -4.56 -10.37
CA GLN A 76 8.52 -3.64 -11.47
C GLN A 76 9.53 -2.52 -11.59
N THR A 77 10.00 -1.97 -10.47
CA THR A 77 11.04 -0.93 -10.44
C THR A 77 12.35 -1.44 -11.04
N MET A 78 12.78 -2.66 -10.69
CA MET A 78 14.01 -3.24 -11.26
C MET A 78 13.87 -3.47 -12.78
N LYS A 79 12.74 -3.99 -13.25
CA LYS A 79 12.47 -4.14 -14.69
C LYS A 79 12.47 -2.80 -15.43
N LEU A 80 11.90 -1.76 -14.82
CA LEU A 80 11.94 -0.42 -15.36
C LEU A 80 13.39 0.05 -15.52
N LEU A 81 14.21 -0.12 -14.47
CA LEU A 81 15.62 0.29 -14.48
C LEU A 81 16.46 -0.48 -15.50
N GLU A 82 16.22 -1.79 -15.68
CA GLU A 82 16.86 -2.61 -16.72
C GLU A 82 16.57 -2.12 -18.14
N GLY A 83 15.40 -1.50 -18.37
CA GLY A 83 15.00 -0.95 -19.66
C GLY A 83 15.58 0.43 -19.97
N ILE A 84 16.18 1.11 -19.00
CA ILE A 84 16.69 2.48 -19.17
C ILE A 84 17.93 2.48 -20.06
N ARG A 85 17.85 3.24 -21.15
CA ARG A 85 18.98 3.47 -22.06
C ARG A 85 19.82 4.69 -21.69
N SER A 86 19.29 5.57 -20.84
CA SER A 86 19.98 6.75 -20.35
C SER A 86 20.94 6.41 -19.20
N ARG A 87 21.64 7.42 -18.69
CA ARG A 87 22.38 7.29 -17.43
C ARG A 87 21.41 7.24 -16.26
N VAL A 88 21.73 6.44 -15.26
CA VAL A 88 21.07 6.39 -13.95
C VAL A 88 22.06 6.89 -12.91
N ALA A 89 21.66 7.89 -12.13
CA ALA A 89 22.40 8.35 -10.96
C ALA A 89 21.86 7.66 -9.71
N ILE A 90 22.75 7.16 -8.85
CA ILE A 90 22.39 6.50 -7.60
C ILE A 90 22.85 7.40 -6.46
N THR A 91 21.94 7.72 -5.55
CA THR A 91 22.24 8.50 -4.35
C THR A 91 21.86 7.71 -3.11
N THR A 92 22.71 7.81 -2.10
CA THR A 92 22.53 7.13 -0.83
C THR A 92 22.38 8.18 0.26
N ASP A 93 21.23 8.18 0.94
CA ASP A 93 20.98 9.02 2.11
C ASP A 93 21.13 8.19 3.39
N LEU A 94 21.92 8.69 4.33
CA LEU A 94 22.23 8.02 5.59
C LEU A 94 21.62 8.81 6.74
N GLY A 95 20.75 8.16 7.50
CA GLY A 95 20.13 8.76 8.67
C GLY A 95 20.30 7.91 9.92
N THR A 96 20.02 8.50 11.07
CA THR A 96 19.94 7.78 12.34
C THR A 96 18.56 7.95 12.95
N SER A 97 17.93 6.86 13.34
CA SER A 97 16.67 6.91 14.08
C SER A 97 16.96 7.30 15.52
N GLY A 98 16.58 8.52 15.92
CA GLY A 98 16.80 9.05 17.27
C GLY A 98 16.20 8.16 18.37
N ASN A 99 15.07 7.51 18.09
CA ASN A 99 14.37 6.65 19.06
C ASN A 99 14.95 5.24 19.15
N GLN A 100 15.69 4.76 18.15
CA GLN A 100 16.18 3.38 18.10
C GLN A 100 17.72 3.25 18.10
N LYS A 101 18.46 4.38 18.03
CA LYS A 101 19.92 4.41 17.85
C LYS A 101 20.39 3.49 16.70
N LYS A 102 19.56 3.35 15.67
CA LYS A 102 19.85 2.55 14.47
C LYS A 102 20.11 3.47 13.30
N GLY A 103 21.20 3.24 12.59
CA GLY A 103 21.43 3.83 11.28
C GLY A 103 20.46 3.25 10.26
N PHE A 104 20.00 4.06 9.33
CA PHE A 104 19.29 3.63 8.14
C PHE A 104 19.93 4.24 6.91
N MET A 105 19.76 3.56 5.78
CA MET A 105 20.28 3.97 4.49
C MET A 105 19.14 3.87 3.48
N ALA A 106 18.77 5.00 2.88
CA ALA A 106 17.85 5.03 1.76
C ALA A 106 18.67 5.13 0.47
N VAL A 107 18.42 4.24 -0.48
CA VAL A 107 19.07 4.28 -1.79
C VAL A 107 18.04 4.71 -2.82
N MET A 108 18.35 5.77 -3.55
CA MET A 108 17.52 6.36 -4.57
C MET A 108 18.21 6.24 -5.93
N SER A 109 17.41 5.94 -6.95
CA SER A 109 17.81 6.02 -8.36
C SER A 109 17.12 7.19 -9.03
N HIS A 110 17.90 7.96 -9.78
CA HIS A 110 17.45 9.13 -10.53
C HIS A 110 17.80 8.97 -12.01
N PHE A 111 16.83 9.18 -12.89
CA PHE A 111 17.02 9.05 -14.33
C PHE A 111 16.05 9.95 -15.10
N ILE A 112 16.35 10.21 -16.37
CA ILE A 112 15.48 10.92 -17.30
C ILE A 112 14.76 9.86 -18.15
N ASP A 113 13.44 9.89 -18.19
CA ASP A 113 12.64 8.97 -19.01
C ASP A 113 12.55 9.42 -20.48
N GLU A 114 11.81 8.66 -21.30
CA GLU A 114 11.64 8.93 -22.73
C GLU A 114 10.88 10.24 -23.02
N ASP A 115 10.09 10.71 -22.05
CA ASP A 115 9.36 11.98 -22.11
C ASP A 115 10.19 13.16 -21.57
N PHE A 116 11.49 12.94 -21.34
CA PHE A 116 12.44 13.92 -20.77
C PHE A 116 12.07 14.39 -19.36
N VAL A 117 11.37 13.56 -18.58
CA VAL A 117 10.97 13.84 -17.20
C VAL A 117 11.94 13.17 -16.23
N LEU A 118 12.34 13.91 -15.18
CA LEU A 118 13.16 13.37 -14.10
C LEU A 118 12.31 12.45 -13.22
N GLN A 119 12.73 11.18 -13.15
CA GLN A 119 12.15 10.17 -12.29
C GLN A 119 13.05 9.89 -11.09
N SER A 120 12.45 9.70 -9.92
CA SER A 120 13.15 9.33 -8.68
C SER A 120 12.49 8.09 -8.09
N ARG A 121 13.25 7.00 -7.90
CA ARG A 121 12.73 5.72 -7.36
C ARG A 121 13.59 5.23 -6.21
N ILE A 122 12.94 4.89 -5.09
CA ILE A 122 13.57 4.17 -3.97
C ILE A 122 13.90 2.75 -4.44
N LEU A 123 15.08 2.25 -4.07
CA LEU A 123 15.53 0.87 -4.33
C LEU A 123 15.29 -0.07 -3.14
#